data_AF-A0A1Z4I5Q3-F1
#
_entry.id   AF-A0A1Z4I5Q3-F1
#
_cell.length_a   1.000
_cell.length_b   1.000
_cell.length_c   1.000
_cell.angle_alpha   90.00
_cell.angle_beta   90.00
_cell.angle_gamma   90.00
#
_symmetry.space_group_name_H-M   'P 1'
#
loop_
_entity.id
_entity.type
_entity.pdbx_description
1 polymer ?
#
loop_
_entity_poly.entity_id
_entity_poly.type
_entity_poly.pdbx_seq_one_letter_code
_entity_poly.pdbx_strand_id
1 'polypeptide(L)'
;MVTATNQTIFKSDRRFVTLPQKALVGIFCTDVSGNCIYVNERWYEISGLSLKQSLGQGWRVAVHPDDLPLIEAQTQKILPDEKAFKTEFRLHNPQGKITWVLLESVVEIDDHGQIIGYIGTLVDITERHQIEEVLISNVINHHTRADGRVKISVRDLGKYYEFTVADDGTGIPVEYHNKIFVIFLTLEPRDRKENTGMELAIAKKVVETEGGAIKSEPVSGTGSTFRFTWIKRSLE
;
A
#
# COMPACT_ATOMS: atom_id res chain seq x y z
N MET A 1 -23.34 27.59 24.89
CA MET A 1 -21.94 28.03 24.71
C MET A 1 -21.07 27.19 25.61
N VAL A 2 -20.39 26.19 25.06
CA VAL A 2 -19.36 25.40 25.76
C VAL A 2 -18.09 25.59 24.96
N THR A 3 -17.12 26.19 25.64
CA THR A 3 -15.95 26.91 25.15
C THR A 3 -14.79 25.98 24.79
N ALA A 4 -14.29 26.12 23.56
CA ALA A 4 -12.91 26.42 23.15
C ALA A 4 -11.66 25.88 23.92
N THR A 5 -11.73 24.85 24.77
CA THR A 5 -10.56 24.47 25.60
C THR A 5 -9.69 23.33 25.03
N ASN A 6 -10.13 22.59 24.00
CA ASN A 6 -9.36 21.44 23.48
C ASN A 6 -8.40 21.74 22.32
N GLN A 7 -8.20 23.00 21.93
CA GLN A 7 -7.24 23.39 20.88
C GLN A 7 -5.90 23.91 21.41
N THR A 8 -5.74 24.08 22.72
CA THR A 8 -4.60 24.82 23.29
C THR A 8 -3.42 23.94 23.70
N ILE A 9 -3.58 22.63 23.83
CA ILE A 9 -2.51 21.74 24.31
C ILE A 9 -1.47 21.42 23.21
N PHE A 10 -1.83 21.56 21.93
CA PHE A 10 -0.93 21.26 20.79
C PHE A 10 -0.09 22.45 20.29
N LYS A 11 -0.16 23.62 20.94
CA LYS A 11 0.57 24.82 20.51
C LYS A 11 1.89 25.07 21.25
N SER A 12 2.15 24.39 22.36
CA SER A 12 3.22 24.81 23.26
C SER A 12 4.52 24.01 23.12
N ASP A 13 4.48 22.76 22.61
CA ASP A 13 5.70 21.99 22.34
C ASP A 13 6.08 21.93 20.86
N ARG A 14 7.28 22.45 20.63
CA ARG A 14 7.81 22.90 19.36
C ARG A 14 8.38 21.70 18.61
N ARG A 15 7.72 21.24 17.55
CA ARG A 15 8.33 20.50 16.42
C ARG A 15 7.42 20.29 15.19
N PHE A 16 6.10 20.46 15.30
CA PHE A 16 5.16 19.95 14.29
C PHE A 16 4.45 20.98 13.39
N VAL A 17 4.71 22.28 13.54
CA VAL A 17 4.00 23.34 12.80
C VAL A 17 4.59 23.61 11.40
N THR A 18 5.39 22.70 10.85
CA THR A 18 5.94 22.92 9.49
C THR A 18 6.05 21.64 8.68
N LEU A 19 5.08 20.73 8.82
CA LEU A 19 4.84 19.72 7.79
C LEU A 19 3.89 20.33 6.75
N PRO A 20 4.23 20.29 5.45
CA PRO A 20 3.42 20.94 4.42
C PRO A 20 1.97 20.45 4.51
N GLN A 21 1.00 21.36 4.40
CA GLN A 21 -0.44 21.00 4.32
C GLN A 21 -0.76 20.01 3.18
N LYS A 22 0.17 19.80 2.25
CA LYS A 22 0.13 18.79 1.19
C LYS A 22 1.07 17.60 1.46
N ALA A 23 1.17 17.14 2.70
CA ALA A 23 1.94 15.94 3.00
C ALA A 23 1.34 14.76 2.21
N LEU A 24 2.15 14.10 1.37
CA LEU A 24 1.74 12.89 0.63
C LEU A 24 1.45 11.71 1.58
N VAL A 25 1.82 11.86 2.85
CA VAL A 25 1.70 10.87 3.91
C VAL A 25 0.66 11.31 4.95
N GLY A 26 -0.16 10.37 5.38
CA GLY A 26 -0.98 10.51 6.58
C GLY A 26 -0.06 10.57 7.79
N ILE A 27 -0.36 11.42 8.78
CA ILE A 27 0.39 11.48 10.04
C ILE A 27 -0.61 11.19 11.15
N PHE A 28 -0.18 10.41 12.14
CA PHE A 28 -0.93 10.17 13.36
C PHE A 28 -0.02 10.25 14.59
N CYS A 29 -0.61 10.64 15.72
CA CYS A 29 0.01 10.49 17.03
C CYS A 29 -0.93 9.73 17.96
N THR A 30 -0.37 8.92 18.83
CA THR A 30 -1.11 8.21 19.88
C THR A 30 -0.52 8.48 21.26
N ASP A 31 -1.32 8.31 22.30
CA ASP A 31 -0.80 8.20 23.67
C ASP A 31 -0.11 6.85 23.91
N VAL A 32 0.46 6.67 25.10
CA VAL A 32 1.12 5.42 25.53
C VAL A 32 0.23 4.18 25.46
N SER A 33 -1.10 4.34 25.47
CA SER A 33 -2.09 3.27 25.37
C SER A 33 -2.54 2.98 23.94
N GLY A 34 -1.99 3.69 22.95
CA GLY A 34 -2.39 3.56 21.55
C GLY A 34 -3.67 4.31 21.18
N ASN A 35 -4.19 5.18 22.06
CA ASN A 35 -5.31 6.04 21.71
C ASN A 35 -4.84 7.15 20.77
N CYS A 36 -5.49 7.31 19.63
CA CYS A 36 -5.18 8.39 18.69
C CYS A 36 -5.54 9.75 19.29
N ILE A 37 -4.56 10.66 19.31
CA ILE A 37 -4.72 12.03 19.82
C ILE A 37 -4.65 13.07 18.69
N TYR A 38 -4.08 12.72 17.55
CA TYR A 38 -3.91 13.61 16.41
C TYR A 38 -3.83 12.83 15.11
N VAL A 39 -4.41 13.40 14.05
CA VAL A 39 -4.20 12.99 12.65
C VAL A 39 -4.20 14.22 11.73
N ASN A 40 -3.46 14.17 10.62
CA ASN A 40 -3.44 15.23 9.61
C ASN A 40 -4.52 15.04 8.53
N GLU A 41 -4.60 15.97 7.56
CA GLU A 41 -5.58 15.91 6.47
C GLU A 41 -5.46 14.66 5.60
N ARG A 42 -4.23 14.27 5.26
CA ARG A 42 -3.96 13.11 4.41
C ARG A 42 -4.43 11.80 5.04
N TRP A 43 -4.40 11.67 6.37
CA TRP A 43 -5.00 10.52 7.05
C TRP A 43 -6.50 10.39 6.75
N TYR A 44 -7.24 11.51 6.69
CA TYR A 44 -8.68 11.48 6.37
C TYR A 44 -8.93 11.00 4.95
N GLU A 45 -8.11 11.45 3.99
CA GLU A 45 -8.21 11.05 2.59
C GLU A 45 -7.96 9.54 2.40
N ILE A 46 -7.00 8.99 3.14
CA ILE A 46 -6.63 7.57 3.08
C ILE A 46 -7.66 6.69 3.81
N SER A 47 -8.02 7.05 5.05
CA SER A 47 -8.92 6.25 5.90
C SER A 47 -10.40 6.44 5.62
N GLY A 48 -10.79 7.59 5.05
CA GLY A 48 -12.18 8.01 4.92
C GLY A 48 -12.85 8.44 6.23
N LEU A 49 -12.11 8.52 7.33
CA LEU A 49 -12.61 8.98 8.64
C LEU A 49 -12.32 10.46 8.84
N SER A 50 -13.18 11.14 9.61
CA SER A 50 -12.86 12.48 10.15
C SER A 50 -11.96 12.40 11.39
N LEU A 51 -11.37 13.53 11.80
CA LEU A 51 -10.63 13.64 13.07
C LEU A 51 -11.42 13.07 14.24
N LYS A 52 -12.65 13.56 14.41
CA LYS A 52 -13.51 13.19 15.54
C LYS A 52 -13.78 11.68 15.58
N GLN A 53 -13.87 11.03 14.43
CA GLN A 53 -14.04 9.58 14.33
C GLN A 53 -12.74 8.81 14.54
N SER A 54 -11.59 9.41 14.24
CA SER A 54 -10.29 8.75 14.37
C SER A 54 -9.74 8.79 15.80
N LEU A 55 -10.11 9.80 16.59
CA LEU A 55 -9.63 9.98 17.97
C LEU A 55 -9.97 8.81 18.90
N GLY A 56 -9.16 8.65 19.94
CA GLY A 56 -9.28 7.56 20.90
C GLY A 56 -9.01 6.22 20.23
N GLN A 57 -9.91 5.27 20.40
CA GLN A 57 -9.88 3.96 19.73
C GLN A 57 -10.63 3.98 18.39
N GLY A 58 -11.11 5.14 17.94
CA GLY A 58 -11.99 5.26 16.78
C GLY A 58 -11.32 4.90 15.46
N TRP A 59 -10.01 5.12 15.31
CA TRP A 59 -9.23 4.70 14.14
C TRP A 59 -9.33 3.20 13.82
N ARG A 60 -9.60 2.35 14.83
CA ARG A 60 -9.71 0.89 14.66
C ARG A 60 -10.81 0.48 13.69
N VAL A 61 -11.86 1.30 13.56
CA VAL A 61 -12.96 1.02 12.63
C VAL A 61 -12.53 1.13 11.17
N ALA A 62 -11.43 1.83 10.88
CA ALA A 62 -10.86 1.86 9.53
C ALA A 62 -9.97 0.66 9.26
N VAL A 63 -9.45 -0.06 10.26
CA VAL A 63 -8.57 -1.21 10.03
C VAL A 63 -9.40 -2.40 9.58
N HIS A 64 -8.97 -3.09 8.52
CA HIS A 64 -9.63 -4.30 8.07
C HIS A 64 -9.71 -5.35 9.20
N PRO A 65 -10.86 -6.01 9.43
CA PRO A 65 -11.04 -6.92 10.56
C PRO A 65 -9.98 -8.04 10.66
N ASP A 66 -9.54 -8.57 9.52
CA ASP A 66 -8.51 -9.61 9.46
C ASP A 66 -7.12 -9.11 9.88
N ASP A 67 -6.85 -7.80 9.72
CA ASP A 67 -5.55 -7.20 10.01
C ASP A 67 -5.50 -6.62 11.43
N LEU A 68 -6.66 -6.35 12.01
CA LEU A 68 -6.78 -5.74 13.35
C LEU A 68 -6.03 -6.53 14.44
N PRO A 69 -6.11 -7.88 14.53
CA PRO A 69 -5.36 -8.64 15.52
C PRO A 69 -3.84 -8.47 15.42
N LEU A 70 -3.31 -8.32 14.19
CA LEU A 70 -1.88 -8.08 13.95
C LEU A 70 -1.45 -6.73 14.51
N ILE A 71 -2.22 -5.67 14.20
CA ILE A 71 -1.94 -4.31 14.65
C ILE A 71 -2.02 -4.21 16.18
N GLU A 72 -3.01 -4.86 16.79
CA GLU A 72 -3.17 -4.90 18.25
C GLU A 72 -2.03 -5.64 18.95
N ALA A 73 -1.68 -6.82 18.45
CA ALA A 73 -0.60 -7.63 19.02
C ALA A 73 0.76 -6.92 18.94
N GLN A 74 0.97 -6.09 17.93
CA GLN A 74 2.21 -5.35 17.74
C GLN A 74 2.27 -4.09 18.61
N THR A 75 1.14 -3.42 18.84
CA THR A 75 1.07 -2.29 19.78
C THR A 75 1.44 -2.70 21.21
N GLN A 76 1.14 -3.95 21.59
CA GLN A 76 1.49 -4.51 22.90
C GLN A 76 2.96 -4.96 23.02
N LYS A 77 3.67 -5.10 21.90
CA LYS A 77 5.02 -5.67 21.82
C LYS A 77 6.12 -4.64 21.61
N ILE A 78 5.82 -3.34 21.57
CA ILE A 78 6.85 -2.31 21.44
C ILE A 78 7.69 -2.33 22.71
N LEU A 79 8.80 -3.06 22.63
CA LEU A 79 9.79 -3.16 23.69
C LEU A 79 10.55 -1.83 23.77
N PRO A 80 11.05 -1.43 24.95
CA PRO A 80 11.80 -0.19 25.13
C PRO A 80 13.00 -0.01 24.16
N ASP A 81 13.53 -1.12 23.62
CA ASP A 81 14.66 -1.14 22.70
C ASP A 81 14.27 -1.03 21.21
N GLU A 82 13.02 -1.29 20.83
CA GLU A 82 12.52 -1.13 19.45
C GLU A 82 11.92 0.27 19.26
N LYS A 83 12.77 1.20 18.83
CA LYS A 83 12.42 2.62 18.67
C LYS A 83 11.56 2.92 17.44
N ALA A 84 11.33 1.95 16.55
CA ALA A 84 10.58 2.13 15.32
C ALA A 84 9.78 0.87 14.96
N PHE A 85 8.56 1.08 14.47
CA PHE A 85 7.64 0.04 14.03
C PHE A 85 7.29 0.26 12.55
N LYS A 86 7.23 -0.82 11.78
CA LYS A 86 6.91 -0.79 10.36
C LYS A 86 6.02 -1.98 9.98
N THR A 87 4.88 -1.73 9.35
CA THR A 87 3.98 -2.80 8.89
C THR A 87 3.12 -2.35 7.71
N GLU A 88 2.68 -3.29 6.89
CA GLU A 88 1.71 -3.07 5.81
C GLU A 88 0.37 -3.72 6.20
N PHE A 89 -0.75 -3.03 5.99
CA PHE A 89 -2.08 -3.55 6.28
C PHE A 89 -3.17 -2.82 5.50
N ARG A 90 -4.40 -3.29 5.59
CA ARG A 90 -5.56 -2.72 4.89
C ARG A 90 -6.34 -1.78 5.79
N LEU A 91 -6.62 -0.60 5.25
CA LEU A 91 -7.73 0.23 5.70
C LEU A 91 -8.95 -0.01 4.82
N HIS A 92 -10.13 0.10 5.40
CA HIS A 92 -11.40 0.15 4.71
C HIS A 92 -12.15 1.40 5.14
N ASN A 93 -12.75 2.09 4.17
CA ASN A 93 -13.65 3.19 4.47
C ASN A 93 -15.10 2.68 4.62
N PRO A 94 -16.02 3.49 5.20
CA PRO A 94 -17.44 3.11 5.32
C PRO A 94 -18.14 2.83 3.97
N GLN A 95 -17.56 3.25 2.85
CA GLN A 95 -18.05 3.01 1.49
C GLN A 95 -17.52 1.69 0.88
N GLY A 96 -16.72 0.92 1.63
CA GLY A 96 -16.20 -0.39 1.20
C GLY A 96 -14.93 -0.33 0.34
N LYS A 97 -14.31 0.84 0.15
CA LYS A 97 -13.01 0.95 -0.52
C LYS A 97 -11.92 0.39 0.39
N ILE A 98 -11.17 -0.59 -0.10
CA ILE A 98 -9.95 -1.09 0.54
C ILE A 98 -8.75 -0.26 0.06
N THR A 99 -7.91 0.16 0.99
CA THR A 99 -6.65 0.88 0.75
C THR A 99 -5.54 0.17 1.49
N TRP A 100 -4.52 -0.30 0.77
CA TRP A 100 -3.32 -0.84 1.41
C TRP A 100 -2.45 0.32 1.89
N VAL A 101 -2.00 0.26 3.13
CA VAL A 101 -1.15 1.29 3.72
C VAL A 101 0.12 0.70 4.30
N LEU A 102 1.23 1.41 4.11
CA LEU A 102 2.44 1.23 4.89
C LEU A 102 2.39 2.16 6.09
N LEU A 103 2.48 1.59 7.29
CA LEU A 103 2.64 2.33 8.53
C LEU A 103 4.10 2.26 8.97
N GLU A 104 4.65 3.42 9.30
CA GLU A 104 5.92 3.55 10.02
C GLU A 104 5.70 4.44 11.25
N SER A 105 6.12 4.03 12.43
CA SER A 105 6.02 4.84 13.65
C SER A 105 7.26 4.74 14.51
N VAL A 106 7.46 5.73 15.36
CA VAL A 106 8.53 5.79 16.35
C VAL A 106 7.98 6.16 17.72
N VAL A 107 8.71 5.79 18.76
CA VAL A 107 8.39 6.14 20.14
C VAL A 107 8.63 7.63 20.36
N GLU A 108 7.65 8.32 20.95
CA GLU A 108 7.79 9.70 21.41
C GLU A 108 8.18 9.70 22.89
N ILE A 109 9.24 10.42 23.24
CA ILE A 109 9.76 10.55 24.61
C ILE A 109 9.79 12.02 25.05
N ASP A 110 9.54 12.26 26.33
CA ASP A 110 9.69 13.59 26.94
C ASP A 110 11.16 13.93 27.28
N ASP A 111 11.38 15.14 27.79
CA ASP A 111 12.70 15.62 28.22
C ASP A 111 13.32 14.81 29.37
N HIS A 112 12.51 13.98 30.04
CA HIS A 112 12.94 13.08 31.11
C HIS A 112 13.20 11.64 30.61
N GLY A 113 13.05 11.39 29.30
CA GLY A 113 13.23 10.08 28.68
C GLY A 113 12.07 9.12 28.90
N GLN A 114 10.92 9.61 29.37
CA GLN A 114 9.71 8.79 29.53
C GLN A 114 8.95 8.71 28.22
N ILE A 115 8.44 7.52 27.90
CA ILE A 115 7.58 7.32 26.73
C ILE A 115 6.25 8.04 26.97
N ILE A 116 5.92 8.97 26.09
CA ILE A 116 4.66 9.74 26.13
C ILE A 116 3.68 9.33 25.04
N GLY A 117 4.14 8.54 24.05
CA GLY A 117 3.28 8.06 22.99
C GLY A 117 4.05 7.57 21.79
N TYR A 118 3.38 7.59 20.64
CA TYR A 118 3.95 7.18 19.36
C TYR A 118 3.55 8.17 18.29
N ILE A 119 4.47 8.44 17.37
CA ILE A 119 4.22 9.23 16.18
C ILE A 119 4.53 8.40 14.95
N GLY A 120 3.64 8.43 13.96
CA GLY A 120 3.84 7.66 12.75
C GLY A 120 3.21 8.26 11.51
N THR A 121 3.54 7.63 10.39
CA THR A 121 3.05 7.96 9.06
C THR A 121 2.31 6.79 8.45
N LEU A 122 1.29 7.10 7.64
CA LEU A 122 0.65 6.19 6.70
C LEU A 122 0.96 6.61 5.27
N VAL A 123 1.39 5.66 4.45
CA VAL A 123 1.54 5.85 3.01
C VAL A 123 0.56 4.92 2.30
N ASP A 124 -0.28 5.46 1.43
CA ASP A 124 -1.10 4.63 0.53
C ASP A 124 -0.18 3.91 -0.46
N ILE A 125 -0.19 2.58 -0.38
CA ILE A 125 0.59 1.67 -1.23
C ILE A 125 -0.33 0.78 -2.08
N THR A 126 -1.61 1.13 -2.22
CA THR A 126 -2.62 0.34 -2.94
C THR A 126 -2.18 0.05 -4.36
N GLU A 127 -1.64 1.03 -5.06
CA GLU A 127 -1.17 0.90 -6.44
C GLU A 127 -0.01 -0.09 -6.55
N ARG A 128 0.96 -0.01 -5.62
CA ARG A 128 2.08 -0.96 -5.53
C ARG A 128 1.57 -2.38 -5.27
N HIS A 129 0.69 -2.56 -4.29
CA HIS A 129 0.10 -3.86 -3.95
C HIS A 129 -0.69 -4.44 -5.14
N GLN A 130 -1.50 -3.64 -5.82
CA GLN A 130 -2.27 -4.10 -6.98
C GLN A 130 -1.38 -4.63 -8.09
N ILE A 131 -0.24 -3.99 -8.36
CA ILE A 131 0.69 -4.46 -9.39
C ILE A 131 1.40 -5.74 -8.94
N GLU A 132 1.89 -5.78 -7.71
CA GLU A 132 2.54 -6.97 -7.14
C GLU A 132 1.58 -8.17 -7.16
N GLU A 133 0.35 -7.99 -6.65
CA GLU A 133 -0.68 -9.02 -6.62
C GLU A 133 -1.07 -9.47 -8.02
N VAL A 134 -1.39 -8.55 -8.93
CA VAL A 134 -1.79 -8.91 -10.30
C VAL A 134 -0.68 -9.67 -11.01
N LEU A 135 0.57 -9.22 -10.93
CA LEU A 135 1.66 -9.86 -11.68
C LEU A 135 2.08 -11.19 -11.07
N ILE A 136 2.07 -11.31 -9.74
CA ILE A 136 2.41 -12.57 -9.06
C ILE A 136 1.26 -13.57 -9.22
N SER A 137 0.00 -13.16 -9.02
CA SER A 137 -1.18 -14.01 -9.18
C SER A 137 -1.32 -14.52 -10.61
N ASN A 138 -1.10 -13.66 -11.62
CA ASN A 138 -1.11 -14.11 -13.01
C ASN A 138 -0.09 -15.22 -13.27
N VAL A 139 1.12 -15.11 -12.70
CA VAL A 139 2.10 -16.17 -12.85
C VAL A 139 1.66 -17.44 -12.13
N ILE A 140 1.23 -17.35 -10.87
CA ILE A 140 0.81 -18.53 -10.09
C ILE A 140 -0.36 -19.27 -10.77
N ASN A 141 -1.36 -18.54 -11.27
CA ASN A 141 -2.56 -19.13 -11.85
C ASN A 141 -2.33 -19.80 -13.20
N HIS A 142 -1.41 -19.28 -14.02
CA HIS A 142 -1.15 -19.81 -15.36
C HIS A 142 0.08 -20.73 -15.41
N HIS A 143 0.79 -20.89 -14.29
CA HIS A 143 1.91 -21.81 -14.18
C HIS A 143 1.48 -23.16 -13.62
N THR A 144 1.18 -24.10 -14.52
CA THR A 144 0.63 -25.43 -14.17
C THR A 144 1.69 -26.51 -13.91
N ARG A 145 2.98 -26.17 -13.92
CA ARG A 145 4.10 -27.11 -13.79
C ARG A 145 4.61 -27.17 -12.36
N ALA A 146 4.86 -28.39 -11.87
CA ALA A 146 5.39 -28.62 -10.51
C ALA A 146 6.85 -28.16 -10.34
N ASP A 147 7.63 -28.09 -11.42
CA ASP A 147 9.04 -27.63 -11.46
C ASP A 147 9.19 -26.18 -11.96
N GLY A 148 8.08 -25.45 -11.96
CA GLY A 148 7.96 -24.13 -12.54
C GLY A 148 8.90 -23.08 -11.93
N ARG A 149 9.39 -22.17 -12.77
CA ARG A 149 10.27 -21.07 -12.34
C ARG A 149 9.69 -19.72 -12.69
N VAL A 150 9.62 -18.88 -11.67
CA VAL A 150 9.32 -17.45 -11.79
C VAL A 150 10.61 -16.66 -11.59
N LYS A 151 10.91 -15.77 -12.53
CA LYS A 151 12.03 -14.84 -12.45
C LYS A 151 11.51 -13.42 -12.36
N ILE A 152 11.83 -12.77 -11.24
CA ILE A 152 11.62 -11.33 -11.05
C ILE A 152 12.97 -10.65 -11.18
N SER A 153 13.06 -9.58 -11.97
CA SER A 153 14.28 -8.78 -12.11
C SER A 153 13.96 -7.31 -12.27
N VAL A 154 14.89 -6.45 -11.87
CA VAL A 154 14.80 -5.00 -12.01
C VAL A 154 16.01 -4.48 -12.78
N ARG A 155 15.78 -3.49 -13.64
CA ARG A 155 16.82 -2.73 -14.34
C ARG A 155 16.65 -1.25 -14.08
N ASP A 156 17.76 -0.56 -13.88
CA ASP A 156 17.79 0.89 -13.78
C ASP A 156 17.85 1.52 -15.18
N LEU A 157 16.86 2.35 -15.53
CA LEU A 157 16.78 3.09 -16.80
C LEU A 157 16.96 4.61 -16.60
N GLY A 158 17.66 5.03 -15.55
CA GLY A 158 17.85 6.43 -15.21
C GLY A 158 16.64 7.02 -14.48
N LYS A 159 15.68 7.56 -15.23
CA LYS A 159 14.44 8.17 -14.67
C LYS A 159 13.45 7.12 -14.13
N TYR A 160 13.54 5.89 -14.64
CA TYR A 160 12.64 4.79 -14.30
C TYR A 160 13.40 3.59 -13.76
N TYR A 161 12.73 2.78 -12.92
CA TYR A 161 13.04 1.36 -12.78
C TYR A 161 12.19 0.58 -13.79
N GLU A 162 12.77 -0.41 -14.45
CA GLU A 162 12.03 -1.41 -15.23
C GLU A 162 12.01 -2.72 -14.47
N PHE A 163 10.83 -3.15 -14.06
CA PHE A 163 10.60 -4.46 -13.45
C PHE A 163 10.20 -5.44 -14.54
N THR A 164 10.70 -6.66 -14.43
CA THR A 164 10.37 -7.78 -15.30
C THR A 164 9.92 -8.95 -14.44
N VAL A 165 8.74 -9.48 -14.72
CA VAL A 165 8.21 -10.72 -14.15
C VAL A 165 8.06 -11.72 -15.29
N ALA A 166 8.83 -12.81 -15.24
CA ALA A 166 8.83 -13.84 -16.27
C ALA A 166 8.57 -15.22 -15.65
N ASP A 167 7.83 -16.07 -16.36
CA ASP A 167 7.58 -17.46 -16.00
C ASP A 167 8.01 -18.40 -17.14
N ASP A 168 8.17 -19.69 -16.85
CA ASP A 168 8.41 -20.75 -17.84
C ASP A 168 7.18 -21.67 -18.05
N GLY A 169 5.98 -21.12 -17.80
CA GLY A 169 4.68 -21.76 -17.97
C GLY A 169 4.25 -21.93 -19.44
N THR A 170 2.94 -22.03 -19.69
CA THR A 170 2.41 -22.29 -21.05
C THR A 170 2.61 -21.11 -22.01
N GLY A 171 2.72 -19.90 -21.47
CA GLY A 171 2.87 -18.66 -22.22
C GLY A 171 1.57 -18.11 -22.77
N ILE A 172 1.66 -16.89 -23.30
CA ILE A 172 0.55 -16.17 -23.93
C ILE A 172 0.73 -16.26 -25.45
N PRO A 173 -0.28 -16.66 -26.24
CA PRO A 173 -0.16 -16.67 -27.69
C PRO A 173 0.04 -15.24 -28.24
N VAL A 174 0.88 -15.10 -29.27
CA VAL A 174 1.36 -13.80 -29.80
C VAL A 174 0.21 -12.83 -30.11
N GLU A 175 -0.89 -13.33 -30.64
CA GLU A 175 -2.09 -12.57 -31.02
C GLU A 175 -2.84 -11.92 -29.84
N TYR A 176 -2.54 -12.33 -28.60
CA TYR A 176 -3.17 -11.84 -27.39
C TYR A 176 -2.33 -10.85 -26.60
N HIS A 177 -1.03 -10.70 -26.86
CA HIS A 177 -0.16 -9.80 -26.08
C HIS A 177 -0.65 -8.34 -26.02
N ASN A 178 -1.32 -7.86 -27.07
CA ASN A 178 -1.92 -6.53 -27.12
C ASN A 178 -3.34 -6.47 -26.55
N LYS A 179 -3.98 -7.62 -26.35
CA LYS A 179 -5.39 -7.75 -25.97
C LYS A 179 -5.60 -8.13 -24.51
N ILE A 180 -4.62 -8.74 -23.85
CA ILE A 180 -4.70 -9.14 -22.43
C ILE A 180 -4.88 -7.96 -21.45
N PHE A 181 -4.61 -6.74 -21.90
CA PHE A 181 -4.83 -5.52 -21.11
C PHE A 181 -6.20 -4.87 -21.37
N VAL A 182 -7.05 -5.47 -22.21
CA VAL A 182 -8.40 -5.00 -22.48
C VAL A 182 -9.36 -5.67 -21.50
N ILE A 183 -10.20 -4.85 -20.86
CA ILE A 183 -11.20 -5.30 -19.88
C ILE A 183 -12.12 -6.36 -20.54
N PHE A 184 -12.40 -7.46 -19.82
CA PHE A 184 -13.26 -8.59 -20.22
C PHE A 184 -12.72 -9.58 -21.27
N LEU A 185 -11.44 -9.52 -21.63
CA LEU A 185 -10.85 -10.47 -22.59
C LEU A 185 -10.09 -11.59 -21.85
N THR A 186 -10.70 -12.78 -21.77
CA THR A 186 -10.12 -13.98 -21.12
C THR A 186 -9.63 -14.98 -22.17
N LEU A 187 -8.45 -15.57 -21.95
CA LEU A 187 -7.86 -16.55 -22.87
C LEU A 187 -8.40 -17.97 -22.67
N GLU A 188 -9.03 -18.24 -21.52
CA GLU A 188 -9.63 -19.54 -21.19
C GLU A 188 -11.17 -19.47 -21.09
N PRO A 189 -11.87 -20.61 -21.29
CA PRO A 189 -13.31 -20.70 -21.09
C PRO A 189 -13.71 -20.32 -19.65
N ARG A 190 -14.87 -19.66 -19.52
CA ARG A 190 -15.40 -18.99 -18.31
C ARG A 190 -15.68 -19.88 -17.08
N ASP A 191 -15.24 -21.14 -17.07
CA ASP A 191 -15.55 -22.12 -16.02
C ASP A 191 -14.50 -22.21 -14.90
N ARG A 192 -13.42 -21.42 -14.93
CA ARG A 192 -12.54 -21.22 -13.77
C ARG A 192 -12.82 -19.88 -13.10
N LYS A 193 -13.06 -19.96 -11.78
CA LYS A 193 -13.80 -19.01 -10.94
C LYS A 193 -13.21 -17.59 -10.77
N GLU A 194 -12.11 -17.20 -11.42
CA GLU A 194 -11.37 -15.99 -11.01
C GLU A 194 -10.90 -15.05 -12.12
N ASN A 195 -10.74 -15.48 -13.38
CA ASN A 195 -10.12 -14.60 -14.37
C ASN A 195 -11.18 -13.76 -15.12
N THR A 196 -11.47 -12.56 -14.63
CA THR A 196 -12.43 -11.64 -15.26
C THR A 196 -11.83 -10.83 -16.42
N GLY A 197 -10.53 -10.99 -16.71
CA GLY A 197 -9.79 -10.12 -17.64
C GLY A 197 -9.63 -8.69 -17.14
N MET A 198 -9.96 -8.41 -15.86
CA MET A 198 -9.83 -7.08 -15.26
C MET A 198 -8.47 -6.85 -14.61
N GLU A 199 -7.82 -7.91 -14.12
CA GLU A 199 -6.59 -7.82 -13.32
C GLU A 199 -5.45 -7.11 -14.06
N LEU A 200 -5.09 -7.59 -15.26
CA LEU A 200 -4.05 -6.95 -16.09
C LEU A 200 -4.45 -5.55 -16.56
N ALA A 201 -5.74 -5.30 -16.80
CA ALA A 201 -6.25 -3.98 -17.15
C ALA A 201 -6.10 -2.98 -15.99
N ILE A 202 -6.32 -3.42 -14.74
CA ILE A 202 -6.09 -2.64 -13.53
C ILE A 202 -4.60 -2.34 -13.39
N ALA A 203 -3.73 -3.36 -13.48
CA ALA A 203 -2.28 -3.15 -13.39
C ALA A 203 -1.78 -2.17 -14.45
N LYS A 204 -2.28 -2.27 -15.69
CA LYS A 204 -1.99 -1.29 -16.74
C LYS A 204 -2.44 0.12 -16.37
N LYS A 205 -3.68 0.27 -15.90
CA LYS A 205 -4.21 1.57 -15.50
C LYS A 205 -3.38 2.20 -14.39
N VAL A 206 -2.95 1.42 -13.40
CA VAL A 206 -2.10 1.88 -12.29
C VAL A 206 -0.74 2.34 -12.81
N VAL A 207 -0.03 1.48 -13.56
CA VAL A 207 1.28 1.79 -14.11
C VAL A 207 1.24 3.06 -14.98
N GLU A 208 0.22 3.20 -15.82
CA GLU A 208 0.03 4.38 -16.67
C GLU A 208 -0.29 5.65 -15.86
N THR A 209 -1.04 5.52 -14.76
CA THR A 209 -1.39 6.64 -13.88
C THR A 209 -0.16 7.18 -13.15
N GLU A 210 0.76 6.29 -12.75
CA GLU A 210 2.05 6.66 -12.13
C GLU A 210 3.13 7.06 -13.18
N GLY A 211 2.73 7.27 -14.44
CA GLY A 211 3.60 7.77 -15.51
C GLY A 211 4.59 6.74 -16.07
N GLY A 212 4.36 5.46 -15.79
CA GLY A 212 5.06 4.33 -16.37
C GLY A 212 4.34 3.73 -17.58
N ALA A 213 4.83 2.58 -18.02
CA ALA A 213 4.25 1.76 -19.08
C ALA A 213 4.41 0.28 -18.74
N ILE A 214 3.39 -0.53 -19.06
CA ILE A 214 3.40 -1.99 -18.94
C ILE A 214 3.22 -2.66 -20.30
N LYS A 215 3.89 -3.77 -20.53
CA LYS A 215 3.76 -4.61 -21.72
C LYS A 215 3.97 -6.08 -21.40
N SER A 216 3.39 -6.95 -22.23
CA SER A 216 3.74 -8.36 -22.27
C SER A 216 4.58 -8.63 -23.52
N GLU A 217 5.69 -9.33 -23.38
CA GLU A 217 6.60 -9.66 -24.46
C GLU A 217 6.50 -11.14 -24.84
N PRO A 218 6.45 -11.45 -26.15
CA PRO A 218 6.55 -12.83 -26.60
C PRO A 218 7.94 -13.37 -26.29
N VAL A 219 8.00 -14.55 -25.67
CA VAL A 219 9.25 -15.25 -25.38
C VAL A 219 9.51 -16.27 -26.49
N SER A 220 10.77 -16.41 -26.94
CA SER A 220 11.17 -17.47 -27.86
C SER A 220 11.20 -18.81 -27.11
N GLY A 221 10.03 -19.42 -26.89
CA GLY A 221 9.88 -20.65 -26.11
C GLY A 221 8.52 -20.75 -25.41
N THR A 222 8.51 -21.36 -24.22
CA THR A 222 7.35 -21.44 -23.33
C THR A 222 7.44 -20.35 -22.25
N GLY A 223 6.29 -19.86 -21.78
CA GLY A 223 6.19 -18.92 -20.66
C GLY A 223 5.79 -17.49 -21.07
N SER A 224 5.53 -16.64 -20.08
CA SER A 224 5.14 -15.25 -20.30
C SER A 224 6.19 -14.31 -19.71
N THR A 225 6.29 -13.10 -20.26
CA THR A 225 7.13 -12.05 -19.68
C THR A 225 6.36 -10.74 -19.66
N PHE A 226 6.13 -10.21 -18.47
CA PHE A 226 5.57 -8.89 -18.26
C PHE A 226 6.70 -7.93 -17.88
N ARG A 227 6.73 -6.76 -18.51
CA ARG A 227 7.60 -5.66 -18.13
C ARG A 227 6.79 -4.44 -17.80
N PHE A 228 7.12 -3.78 -16.70
CA PHE A 228 6.55 -2.47 -16.37
C PHE A 228 7.63 -1.52 -15.90
N THR A 229 7.42 -0.23 -16.16
CA THR A 229 8.30 0.84 -15.68
C THR A 229 7.65 1.61 -14.56
N TRP A 230 8.46 2.08 -13.61
CA TRP A 230 8.04 2.90 -12.49
C TRP A 230 8.95 4.11 -12.37
N ILE A 231 8.37 5.30 -12.23
CA ILE A 231 9.16 6.52 -12.09
C ILE A 231 9.90 6.51 -10.75
N LYS A 232 11.19 6.88 -10.75
CA LYS A 232 11.92 7.06 -9.50
C LYS A 232 11.41 8.32 -8.80
N ARG A 233 10.96 8.19 -7.55
CA ARG A 233 10.69 9.36 -6.72
C ARG A 233 12.05 9.95 -6.31
N SER A 234 12.35 11.15 -6.78
CA SER A 234 13.49 11.91 -6.27
C SER A 234 13.21 12.25 -4.81
N LEU A 235 14.14 11.89 -3.93
CA LEU A 235 14.23 12.48 -2.61
C LEU A 235 14.82 13.87 -2.83
N GLU A 236 13.97 14.87 -3.09
CA GLU A 236 14.33 16.28 -2.94
C GLU A 236 14.08 16.73 -1.50
#